data_AF-A0A8H3DL93-F1
#
_entry.id   AF-A0A8H3DL93-F1
#
_cell.length_a   1.000
_cell.length_b   1.000
_cell.length_c   1.000
_cell.angle_alpha   90.00
_cell.angle_beta   90.00
_cell.angle_gamma   90.00
#
_symmetry.space_group_name_H-M   'P 1'
#
loop_
_entity.id
_entity.type
_entity.pdbx_description
1 polymer ?
#
loop_
_entity_poly.entity_id
_entity_poly.type
_entity_poly.pdbx_seq_one_letter_code
_entity_poly.pdbx_strand_id
1 'polypeptide(L)'
;MAPTATTHTESIVVSNKTTEPQDHSVVVEQLTDVARHVMGQAIDLLQSTLTDDKQLTYQSKYIPGSTIGKHLRHARDHYVLLSKAVLDVTSTGPSNGQAPAALSYDARSRDTPMETSITAGIEAFQEAIKQLESISKYAPEDLPIVLTADTGPYQQTLNTTYGRELWFGSLHAIHHWSMVRVIAGELGLELDANFGVAPSTINYHKNGSKSKI
;
A
#
# COMPACT_ATOMS: atom_id res chain seq x y z
N MET A 1 -53.13 -40.73 -8.99
CA MET A 1 -52.13 -40.70 -7.92
C MET A 1 -50.94 -39.89 -8.41
N ALA A 2 -50.78 -38.66 -7.91
CA ALA A 2 -49.66 -37.78 -8.25
C ALA A 2 -48.62 -37.82 -7.11
N PRO A 3 -47.30 -37.72 -7.40
CA PRO A 3 -46.29 -37.74 -6.35
C PRO A 3 -46.18 -36.36 -5.68
N THR A 4 -46.19 -36.37 -4.36
CA THR A 4 -46.04 -35.20 -3.49
C THR A 4 -44.57 -34.76 -3.45
N ALA A 5 -44.30 -33.52 -3.86
CA ALA A 5 -42.97 -32.92 -3.72
C ALA A 5 -42.80 -32.36 -2.30
N THR A 6 -41.92 -32.96 -1.51
CA THR A 6 -41.45 -32.43 -0.23
C THR A 6 -40.39 -31.36 -0.47
N THR A 7 -40.73 -30.10 -0.17
CA THR A 7 -39.78 -28.99 -0.10
C THR A 7 -39.08 -29.01 1.26
N HIS A 8 -37.79 -29.37 1.29
CA HIS A 8 -36.94 -29.14 2.45
C HIS A 8 -36.41 -27.71 2.41
N THR A 9 -36.84 -26.89 3.37
CA THR A 9 -36.29 -25.55 3.60
C THR A 9 -35.05 -25.71 4.49
N GLU A 10 -33.84 -25.68 3.91
CA GLU A 10 -32.62 -25.55 4.69
C GLU A 10 -32.50 -24.12 5.20
N SER A 11 -32.70 -23.93 6.51
CA SER A 11 -32.33 -22.69 7.18
C SER A 11 -30.82 -22.58 7.26
N ILE A 12 -30.24 -21.72 6.40
CA ILE A 12 -28.86 -21.27 6.52
C ILE A 12 -28.77 -20.44 7.81
N VAL A 13 -28.19 -21.04 8.85
CA VAL A 13 -27.79 -20.30 10.06
C VAL A 13 -26.56 -19.48 9.69
N VAL A 14 -26.79 -18.20 9.37
CA VAL A 14 -25.71 -17.21 9.28
C VAL A 14 -25.21 -17.00 10.70
N SER A 15 -24.05 -17.59 11.00
CA SER A 15 -23.33 -17.36 12.25
C SER A 15 -22.88 -15.90 12.29
N ASN A 16 -23.67 -15.04 12.94
CA ASN A 16 -23.26 -13.69 13.31
C ASN A 16 -22.14 -13.81 14.36
N LYS A 17 -20.90 -13.92 13.87
CA LYS A 17 -19.72 -13.74 14.72
C LYS A 17 -19.59 -12.25 14.95
N THR A 18 -20.10 -11.78 16.09
CA THR A 18 -19.83 -10.43 16.59
C THR A 18 -18.33 -10.31 16.75
N THR A 19 -17.65 -9.61 15.83
CA THR A 19 -16.25 -9.26 15.97
C THR A 19 -16.14 -8.30 17.13
N GLU A 20 -15.41 -8.68 18.19
CA GLU A 20 -15.09 -7.74 19.27
C GLU A 20 -14.36 -6.51 18.69
N PRO A 21 -14.55 -5.31 19.27
CA PRO A 21 -13.84 -4.12 18.84
C PRO A 21 -12.33 -4.42 18.88
N GLN A 22 -11.68 -4.32 17.73
CA GLN A 22 -10.24 -4.55 17.64
C GLN A 22 -9.52 -3.34 18.25
N ASP A 23 -8.52 -3.58 19.09
CA ASP A 23 -7.69 -2.52 19.65
C ASP A 23 -7.02 -1.73 18.50
N HIS A 24 -7.31 -0.43 18.41
CA HIS A 24 -6.81 0.44 17.34
C HIS A 24 -5.28 0.45 17.29
N SER A 25 -4.58 0.26 18.42
CA SER A 25 -3.11 0.13 18.45
C SER A 25 -2.65 -1.13 17.72
N VAL A 26 -3.34 -2.25 17.97
CA VAL A 26 -3.05 -3.54 17.31
C VAL A 26 -3.32 -3.46 15.81
N VAL A 27 -4.38 -2.75 15.40
CA VAL A 27 -4.68 -2.57 13.96
C VAL A 27 -3.55 -1.80 13.26
N VAL A 28 -3.08 -0.69 13.84
CA VAL A 28 -1.98 0.09 13.26
C VAL A 28 -0.70 -0.71 13.18
N GLU A 29 -0.34 -1.46 14.21
CA GLU A 29 0.82 -2.35 14.19
C GLU A 29 0.73 -3.37 13.03
N GLN A 30 -0.42 -4.02 12.87
CA GLN A 30 -0.66 -4.98 11.79
C GLN A 30 -0.57 -4.33 10.41
N LEU A 31 -1.18 -3.15 10.23
CA LEU A 31 -1.10 -2.39 8.97
C LEU A 31 0.33 -1.92 8.68
N THR A 32 1.10 -1.57 9.71
CA THR A 32 2.51 -1.18 9.59
C THR A 32 3.37 -2.37 9.17
N ASP A 33 3.11 -3.55 9.73
CA ASP A 33 3.77 -4.80 9.31
C ASP A 33 3.48 -5.16 7.86
N VAL A 34 2.24 -4.94 7.40
CA VAL A 34 1.87 -5.12 5.99
C VAL A 34 2.62 -4.12 5.10
N ALA A 35 2.61 -2.83 5.45
CA ALA A 35 3.32 -1.80 4.70
C ALA A 35 4.84 -2.09 4.61
N ARG A 36 5.44 -2.55 5.72
CA ARG A 36 6.84 -2.99 5.78
C ARG A 36 7.12 -4.14 4.83
N HIS A 37 6.27 -5.18 4.80
CA HIS A 37 6.44 -6.29 3.85
C HIS A 37 6.30 -5.82 2.39
N VAL A 38 5.32 -4.95 2.10
CA VAL A 38 5.10 -4.43 0.74
C VAL A 38 6.26 -3.57 0.25
N MET A 39 6.82 -2.70 1.10
CA MET A 39 8.03 -1.95 0.78
C MET A 39 9.29 -2.84 0.75
N GLY A 40 9.32 -3.89 1.56
CA GLY A 40 10.36 -4.92 1.54
C GLY A 40 10.50 -5.57 0.17
N GLN A 41 9.38 -5.85 -0.53
CA GLN A 41 9.43 -6.35 -1.90
C GLN A 41 10.22 -5.42 -2.85
N ALA A 42 10.09 -4.10 -2.70
CA ALA A 42 10.85 -3.14 -3.50
C ALA A 42 12.34 -3.16 -3.15
N ILE A 43 12.67 -3.30 -1.86
CA ILE A 43 14.05 -3.45 -1.40
C ILE A 43 14.66 -4.73 -1.99
N ASP A 44 13.94 -5.85 -1.94
CA ASP A 44 14.40 -7.13 -2.50
C ASP A 44 14.64 -7.05 -4.02
N LEU A 45 13.73 -6.39 -4.76
CA LEU A 45 13.91 -6.09 -6.18
C LEU A 45 15.20 -5.30 -6.42
N LEU A 46 15.38 -4.19 -5.68
CA LEU A 46 16.53 -3.31 -5.82
C LEU A 46 17.85 -4.01 -5.47
N GLN A 47 17.87 -4.84 -4.43
CA GLN A 47 19.07 -5.50 -3.93
C GLN A 47 19.43 -6.78 -4.68
N SER A 48 18.44 -7.57 -5.06
CA SER A 48 18.65 -8.97 -5.49
C SER A 48 18.32 -9.20 -6.96
N THR A 49 17.63 -8.27 -7.63
CA THR A 49 17.21 -8.43 -9.03
C THR A 49 17.88 -7.42 -9.96
N LEU A 50 17.89 -6.15 -9.58
CA LEU A 50 18.53 -5.12 -10.40
C LEU A 50 20.04 -5.15 -10.23
N THR A 51 20.77 -4.96 -11.33
CA THR A 51 22.23 -5.03 -11.39
C THR A 51 22.86 -3.77 -11.96
N ASP A 52 22.08 -2.90 -12.62
CA ASP A 52 22.52 -1.63 -13.21
C ASP A 52 21.43 -0.56 -13.01
N ASP A 53 21.83 0.63 -12.53
CA ASP A 53 20.97 1.80 -12.36
C ASP A 53 20.17 2.16 -13.64
N LYS A 54 20.70 1.84 -14.83
CA LYS A 54 19.98 2.03 -16.11
C LYS A 54 18.66 1.25 -16.18
N GLN A 55 18.51 0.17 -15.43
CA GLN A 55 17.26 -0.61 -15.39
C GLN A 55 16.14 0.16 -14.70
N LEU A 56 16.45 1.08 -13.77
CA LEU A 56 15.45 1.94 -13.13
C LEU A 56 14.86 2.98 -14.08
N THR A 57 15.64 3.39 -15.08
CA THR A 57 15.29 4.46 -16.03
C THR A 57 14.86 3.93 -17.40
N TYR A 58 14.89 2.61 -17.59
CA TYR A 58 14.38 1.95 -18.78
C TYR A 58 12.93 2.38 -19.06
N GLN A 59 12.69 2.88 -20.27
CA GLN A 59 11.37 3.27 -20.73
C GLN A 59 10.62 2.04 -21.19
N SER A 60 9.51 1.74 -20.54
CA SER A 60 8.63 0.64 -20.93
C SER A 60 8.09 0.84 -22.35
N LYS A 61 8.12 -0.24 -23.12
CA LYS A 61 7.51 -0.35 -24.45
C LYS A 61 5.99 -0.47 -24.36
N TYR A 62 5.48 -1.12 -23.32
CA TYR A 62 4.03 -1.35 -23.15
C TYR A 62 3.33 -0.26 -22.35
N ILE A 63 4.07 0.51 -21.54
CA ILE A 63 3.54 1.58 -20.70
C ILE A 63 4.33 2.87 -20.98
N PRO A 64 3.95 3.65 -22.02
CA PRO A 64 4.69 4.83 -22.44
C PRO A 64 4.97 5.82 -21.30
N GLY A 65 6.22 6.28 -21.20
CA GLY A 65 6.68 7.25 -20.20
C GLY A 65 6.90 6.68 -18.79
N SER A 66 6.67 5.38 -18.59
CA SER A 66 6.81 4.69 -17.30
C SER A 66 8.15 3.96 -17.19
N THR A 67 8.69 3.96 -15.97
CA THR A 67 9.94 3.27 -15.61
C THR A 67 9.78 2.61 -14.24
N ILE A 68 10.66 1.66 -13.91
CA ILE A 68 10.68 1.02 -12.58
C ILE A 68 10.89 2.09 -11.50
N GLY A 69 11.88 2.97 -11.66
CA GLY A 69 12.21 4.02 -10.70
C GLY A 69 11.03 4.95 -10.40
N LYS A 70 10.28 5.38 -11.43
CA LYS A 70 9.09 6.24 -11.25
C LYS A 70 7.98 5.55 -10.45
N HIS A 71 7.75 4.26 -10.69
CA HIS A 71 6.73 3.50 -9.94
C HIS A 71 7.14 3.26 -8.49
N LEU A 72 8.41 2.88 -8.25
CA LEU A 72 8.97 2.74 -6.90
C LEU A 72 8.81 4.04 -6.11
N ARG A 73 9.26 5.16 -6.67
CA ARG A 73 9.15 6.49 -6.07
C ARG A 73 7.69 6.86 -5.80
N HIS A 74 6.79 6.62 -6.77
CA HIS A 74 5.38 6.93 -6.58
C HIS A 74 4.73 6.16 -5.43
N ALA A 75 4.94 4.85 -5.35
CA ALA A 75 4.41 4.04 -4.27
C ALA A 75 4.97 4.51 -2.90
N ARG A 76 6.28 4.77 -2.83
CA ARG A 76 6.97 5.22 -1.63
C ARG A 76 6.46 6.57 -1.11
N ASP A 77 6.19 7.52 -2.00
CA ASP A 77 5.73 8.86 -1.64
C ASP A 77 4.42 8.85 -0.84
N HIS A 78 3.51 7.91 -1.10
CA HIS A 78 2.27 7.80 -0.33
C HIS A 78 2.54 7.57 1.16
N TYR A 79 3.50 6.70 1.50
CA TYR A 79 3.85 6.44 2.89
C TYR A 79 4.55 7.62 3.56
N VAL A 80 5.41 8.33 2.81
CA VAL A 80 6.17 9.46 3.36
C VAL A 80 5.30 10.70 3.54
N LEU A 81 4.40 10.98 2.60
CA LEU A 81 3.45 12.08 2.73
C LEU A 81 2.45 11.82 3.87
N LEU A 82 2.00 10.57 4.02
CA LEU A 82 1.17 10.16 5.16
C LEU A 82 1.93 10.30 6.49
N SER A 83 3.14 9.78 6.57
CA SER A 83 4.00 9.88 7.77
C SER A 83 4.22 11.32 8.17
N LYS A 84 4.52 12.20 7.20
CA LYS A 84 4.68 13.63 7.42
C LYS A 84 3.41 14.27 7.99
N ALA A 85 2.25 14.00 7.39
CA ALA A 85 0.98 14.55 7.84
C ALA A 85 0.69 14.20 9.32
N VAL A 86 1.01 12.96 9.73
CA VAL A 86 0.84 12.51 11.11
C VAL A 86 1.86 13.16 12.05
N LEU A 87 3.13 13.19 11.67
CA LEU A 87 4.21 13.78 12.48
C LEU A 87 3.99 15.28 12.75
N ASP A 88 3.49 16.02 11.75
CA ASP A 88 3.23 17.45 11.84
C ASP A 88 2.18 17.75 12.93
N VAL A 89 1.15 16.90 13.10
CA VAL A 89 0.17 17.09 14.17
C VAL A 89 0.68 16.60 15.52
N THR A 90 1.39 15.48 15.59
CA THR A 90 1.84 14.93 16.89
C THR A 90 2.96 15.73 17.54
N SER A 91 3.73 16.48 16.75
CA SER A 91 4.79 17.38 17.26
C SER A 91 4.24 18.58 18.05
N THR A 92 2.93 18.84 17.98
CA THR A 92 2.27 19.98 18.67
C THR A 92 1.77 19.66 20.09
N GLY A 93 2.05 18.45 20.61
CA GLY A 93 1.69 18.01 21.96
C GLY A 93 0.22 17.58 22.11
N PRO A 94 -0.14 16.86 23.19
CA PRO A 94 -1.50 16.41 23.43
C PRO A 94 -2.38 17.60 23.81
N SER A 95 -3.08 18.15 22.82
CA SER A 95 -4.10 19.18 23.03
C SER A 95 -5.46 18.54 22.80
N ASN A 96 -6.33 18.52 23.82
CA ASN A 96 -7.73 18.17 23.62
C ASN A 96 -8.33 19.10 22.55
N GLY A 97 -8.56 18.58 21.35
CA GLY A 97 -9.01 19.36 20.17
C GLY A 97 -8.00 19.47 19.02
N GLN A 98 -7.06 18.53 18.88
CA GLN A 98 -6.10 18.50 17.77
C GLN A 98 -6.82 18.49 16.41
N ALA A 99 -6.49 19.44 15.55
CA ALA A 99 -7.01 19.50 14.19
C ALA A 99 -6.63 18.21 13.43
N PRO A 100 -7.49 17.73 12.51
CA PRO A 100 -7.15 16.58 11.67
C PRO A 100 -5.81 16.77 10.96
N ALA A 101 -5.06 15.68 10.78
CA ALA A 101 -3.84 15.72 9.99
C ALA A 101 -4.15 16.07 8.53
N ALA A 102 -3.48 17.08 7.99
CA ALA A 102 -3.67 17.54 6.62
C ALA A 102 -2.80 16.71 5.66
N LEU A 103 -3.42 16.05 4.70
CA LEU A 103 -2.75 15.19 3.73
C LEU A 103 -3.01 15.67 2.31
N SER A 104 -1.98 15.64 1.47
CA SER A 104 -2.13 15.74 0.01
C SER A 104 -1.10 14.86 -0.66
N TYR A 105 -1.55 13.87 -1.44
CA TYR A 105 -0.67 13.01 -2.23
C TYR A 105 -0.10 13.72 -3.47
N ASP A 106 -0.67 14.87 -3.84
CA ASP A 106 -0.22 15.68 -4.97
C ASP A 106 1.04 16.49 -4.65
N ALA A 107 1.33 16.70 -3.35
CA ALA A 107 2.50 17.42 -2.84
C ALA A 107 3.83 16.64 -2.94
N ARG A 108 3.97 15.80 -3.96
CA ARG A 108 5.11 14.91 -4.17
C ARG A 108 6.37 15.65 -4.65
N SER A 109 7.54 15.20 -4.19
CA SER A 109 8.82 15.63 -4.77
C SER A 109 9.07 14.96 -6.11
N ARG A 110 9.64 15.70 -7.06
CA ARG A 110 10.03 15.20 -8.39
C ARG A 110 11.55 15.10 -8.46
N ASP A 111 12.03 14.30 -9.41
CA ASP A 111 13.47 14.18 -9.74
C ASP A 111 14.33 13.73 -8.53
N THR A 112 13.81 12.79 -7.75
CA THR A 112 14.49 12.26 -6.58
C THR A 112 15.57 11.24 -6.96
N PRO A 113 16.72 11.16 -6.26
CA PRO A 113 17.78 10.20 -6.57
C PRO A 113 17.34 8.73 -6.64
N MET A 114 16.29 8.33 -5.91
CA MET A 114 15.76 6.97 -5.95
C MET A 114 15.17 6.55 -7.31
N GLU A 115 14.84 7.50 -8.20
CA GLU A 115 14.35 7.15 -9.55
C GLU A 115 15.47 6.64 -10.46
N THR A 116 16.73 6.95 -10.13
CA THR A 116 17.88 6.70 -11.00
C THR A 116 19.02 5.96 -10.32
N SER A 117 18.94 5.70 -9.02
CA SER A 117 19.98 4.99 -8.25
C SER A 117 19.39 3.91 -7.37
N ILE A 118 19.88 2.67 -7.55
CA ILE A 118 19.48 1.50 -6.76
C ILE A 118 19.76 1.73 -5.29
N THR A 119 20.97 2.17 -4.95
CA THR A 119 21.38 2.47 -3.56
C THR A 119 20.47 3.51 -2.92
N ALA A 120 20.23 4.63 -3.60
CA ALA A 120 19.34 5.67 -3.09
C ALA A 120 17.89 5.18 -2.94
N GLY A 121 17.43 4.27 -3.81
CA GLY A 121 16.13 3.62 -3.70
C GLY A 121 16.01 2.77 -2.44
N ILE A 122 17.02 1.95 -2.13
CA ILE A 122 17.05 1.10 -0.94
C ILE A 122 16.99 1.97 0.32
N GLU A 123 17.85 2.99 0.41
CA GLU A 123 17.89 3.92 1.53
C GLU A 123 16.54 4.64 1.70
N ALA A 124 15.92 5.07 0.59
CA ALA A 124 14.64 5.76 0.61
C ALA A 124 13.51 4.88 1.16
N PHE A 125 13.46 3.58 0.83
CA PHE A 125 12.47 2.65 1.38
C PHE A 125 12.74 2.30 2.85
N GLN A 126 14.01 2.07 3.21
CA GLN A 126 14.39 1.79 4.60
C GLN A 126 14.00 2.95 5.53
N GLU A 127 14.23 4.19 5.10
CA GLU A 127 13.83 5.38 5.86
C GLU A 127 12.30 5.49 5.97
N ALA A 128 11.56 5.22 4.91
CA ALA A 128 10.09 5.23 4.95
C ALA A 128 9.53 4.17 5.91
N ILE A 129 10.09 2.95 5.91
CA ILE A 129 9.73 1.89 6.86
C ILE A 129 9.98 2.34 8.30
N LYS A 130 11.18 2.86 8.58
CA LYS A 130 11.56 3.31 9.92
C LYS A 130 10.64 4.42 10.44
N GLN A 131 10.21 5.34 9.58
CA GLN A 131 9.25 6.38 9.93
C GLN A 131 7.90 5.78 10.33
N LEU A 132 7.35 4.85 9.54
CA LEU A 132 6.09 4.18 9.87
C LEU A 132 6.17 3.41 11.19
N GLU A 133 7.25 2.65 11.42
CA GLU A 133 7.48 1.92 12.68
C GLU A 133 7.59 2.86 13.90
N SER A 134 8.03 4.10 13.69
CA SER A 134 8.05 5.09 14.77
C SER A 134 6.64 5.58 15.09
N ILE A 135 5.83 5.83 14.06
CA ILE A 135 4.46 6.34 14.17
C ILE A 135 3.52 5.29 14.76
N SER A 136 3.70 4.03 14.39
CA SER A 136 2.83 2.91 14.81
C SER A 136 2.76 2.73 16.32
N LYS A 137 3.73 3.27 17.06
CA LYS A 137 3.82 3.18 18.52
C LYS A 137 2.88 4.15 19.25
N TYR A 138 2.32 5.14 18.57
CA TYR A 138 1.53 6.19 19.22
C TYR A 138 0.33 6.70 18.42
N ALA A 139 0.33 6.62 17.09
CA ALA A 139 -0.79 7.10 16.28
C ALA A 139 -1.92 6.06 16.29
N PRO A 140 -3.13 6.42 16.71
CA PRO A 140 -4.26 5.50 16.68
C PRO A 140 -4.77 5.32 15.23
N GLU A 141 -5.40 4.18 14.98
CA GLU A 141 -5.97 3.83 13.67
C GLU A 141 -6.97 4.88 13.19
N ASP A 142 -7.80 5.38 14.10
CA ASP A 142 -8.90 6.31 13.84
C ASP A 142 -8.46 7.78 13.84
N LEU A 143 -7.15 8.07 13.91
CA LEU A 143 -6.61 9.42 13.84
C LEU A 143 -7.21 10.16 12.62
N PRO A 144 -7.97 11.26 12.82
CA PRO A 144 -8.63 11.95 11.72
C PRO A 144 -7.63 12.58 10.76
N ILE A 145 -7.86 12.37 9.46
CA ILE A 145 -7.11 12.97 8.36
C ILE A 145 -8.07 13.71 7.43
N VAL A 146 -7.66 14.89 6.98
CA VAL A 146 -8.31 15.62 5.89
C VAL A 146 -7.41 15.56 4.66
N LEU A 147 -7.84 14.79 3.66
CA LEU A 147 -7.17 14.64 2.37
C LEU A 147 -7.64 15.72 1.41
N THR A 148 -6.70 16.50 0.88
CA THR A 148 -6.92 17.38 -0.27
C THR A 148 -6.35 16.71 -1.52
N ALA A 149 -7.20 16.53 -2.51
CA ALA A 149 -6.85 15.87 -3.77
C ALA A 149 -7.23 16.73 -4.96
N ASP A 150 -6.31 16.87 -5.91
CA ASP A 150 -6.61 17.35 -7.25
C ASP A 150 -7.25 16.21 -8.07
N THR A 151 -8.48 16.42 -8.53
CA THR A 151 -9.24 15.46 -9.35
C THR A 151 -9.36 15.89 -10.81
N GLY A 152 -8.51 16.84 -11.24
CA GLY A 152 -8.48 17.40 -12.59
C GLY A 152 -9.10 18.81 -12.60
N PRO A 153 -10.37 18.99 -13.03
CA PRO A 153 -11.00 20.31 -13.02
C PRO A 153 -11.38 20.81 -11.62
N TYR A 154 -11.33 19.94 -10.60
CA TYR A 154 -11.78 20.25 -9.25
C TYR A 154 -10.77 19.81 -8.19
N GLN A 155 -10.63 20.63 -7.17
CA GLN A 155 -10.00 20.26 -5.91
C GLN A 155 -11.08 19.70 -4.97
N GLN A 156 -10.80 18.55 -4.37
CA GLN A 156 -11.68 17.90 -3.41
C GLN A 156 -11.05 17.87 -2.02
N THR A 157 -11.91 17.90 -1.01
CA THR A 157 -11.53 17.70 0.39
C THR A 157 -12.33 16.53 0.92
N LEU A 158 -11.61 15.51 1.41
CA LEU A 158 -12.17 14.23 1.84
C LEU A 158 -11.74 13.94 3.28
N ASN A 159 -12.68 13.48 4.10
CA ASN A 159 -12.37 13.01 5.44
C ASN A 159 -11.98 11.52 5.40
N THR A 160 -10.95 11.17 6.14
CA THR A 160 -10.40 9.81 6.21
C THR A 160 -9.71 9.57 7.56
N THR A 161 -9.15 8.38 7.78
CA THR A 161 -8.39 8.03 9.00
C THR A 161 -6.99 7.55 8.65
N TYR A 162 -6.08 7.61 9.62
CA TYR A 162 -4.71 7.12 9.46
C TYR A 162 -4.66 5.65 9.04
N GLY A 163 -5.42 4.77 9.69
CA GLY A 163 -5.48 3.35 9.37
C GLY A 163 -5.93 3.09 7.93
N ARG A 164 -7.00 3.77 7.49
CA ARG A 164 -7.50 3.63 6.13
C ARG A 164 -6.51 4.10 5.08
N GLU A 165 -5.79 5.20 5.32
CA GLU A 165 -4.77 5.71 4.39
C GLU A 165 -3.48 4.86 4.42
N LEU A 166 -3.11 4.28 5.56
CA LEU A 166 -1.98 3.33 5.64
C LEU A 166 -2.28 2.04 4.86
N TRP A 167 -3.49 1.51 5.00
CA TRP A 167 -3.98 0.41 4.16
C TRP A 167 -4.02 0.80 2.68
N PHE A 168 -4.49 2.01 2.36
CA PHE A 168 -4.50 2.53 0.98
C PHE A 168 -3.11 2.51 0.36
N GLY A 169 -2.11 3.03 1.07
CA GLY A 169 -0.72 3.06 0.61
C GLY A 169 -0.22 1.66 0.24
N SER A 170 -0.56 0.66 1.05
CA SER A 170 -0.24 -0.75 0.78
C SER A 170 -0.90 -1.28 -0.49
N LEU A 171 -2.21 -1.05 -0.65
CA LEU A 171 -2.94 -1.45 -1.86
C LEU A 171 -2.40 -0.75 -3.12
N HIS A 172 -2.12 0.55 -3.02
CA HIS A 172 -1.61 1.37 -4.12
C HIS A 172 -0.18 0.97 -4.51
N ALA A 173 0.67 0.67 -3.54
CA ALA A 173 2.01 0.15 -3.79
C ALA A 173 1.98 -1.22 -4.50
N ILE A 174 1.10 -2.13 -4.07
CA ILE A 174 0.90 -3.42 -4.75
C ILE A 174 0.43 -3.22 -6.20
N HIS A 175 -0.47 -2.27 -6.44
CA HIS A 175 -0.85 -1.90 -7.81
C HIS A 175 0.39 -1.46 -8.63
N HIS A 176 1.26 -0.62 -8.07
CA HIS A 176 2.51 -0.24 -8.75
C HIS A 176 3.50 -1.38 -8.95
N TRP A 177 3.57 -2.35 -8.03
CA TRP A 177 4.36 -3.56 -8.22
C TRP A 177 3.90 -4.39 -9.41
N SER A 178 2.60 -4.42 -9.70
CA SER A 178 2.11 -5.06 -10.93
C SER A 178 2.64 -4.38 -12.21
N MET A 179 2.75 -3.04 -12.21
CA MET A 179 3.35 -2.30 -13.33
C MET A 179 4.86 -2.55 -13.39
N VAL A 180 5.57 -2.51 -12.26
CA VAL A 180 7.00 -2.85 -12.18
C VAL A 180 7.27 -4.26 -12.72
N ARG A 181 6.41 -5.23 -12.42
CA ARG A 181 6.50 -6.60 -12.95
C ARG A 181 6.44 -6.65 -14.47
N VAL A 182 5.59 -5.83 -15.10
CA VAL A 182 5.54 -5.72 -16.57
C VAL A 182 6.87 -5.21 -17.11
N ILE A 183 7.40 -4.12 -16.55
CA ILE A 183 8.65 -3.50 -17.02
C ILE A 183 9.86 -4.43 -16.77
N ALA A 184 9.90 -5.10 -15.62
CA ALA A 184 10.93 -6.10 -15.33
C ALA A 184 10.90 -7.26 -16.33
N GLY A 185 9.70 -7.72 -16.72
CA GLY A 185 9.53 -8.72 -17.77
C GLY A 185 10.05 -8.26 -19.14
N GLU A 186 9.87 -6.98 -19.50
CA GLU A 186 10.45 -6.41 -20.73
C GLU A 186 12.00 -6.42 -20.74
N LEU A 187 12.60 -6.32 -19.56
CA LEU A 187 14.05 -6.41 -19.33
C LEU A 187 14.54 -7.86 -19.21
N GLY A 188 13.65 -8.86 -19.26
CA GLY A 188 13.98 -10.27 -19.08
C GLY A 188 14.36 -10.63 -17.64
N LEU A 189 13.91 -9.84 -16.65
CA LEU A 189 14.19 -10.07 -15.23
C LEU A 189 13.16 -11.02 -14.62
N GLU A 190 13.65 -11.97 -13.82
CA GLU A 190 12.80 -12.86 -13.03
C GLU A 190 12.54 -12.26 -11.65
N LEU A 191 11.25 -12.17 -11.29
CA LEU A 191 10.80 -11.68 -9.99
C LEU A 191 10.20 -12.81 -9.16
N ASP A 192 10.21 -12.67 -7.84
CA ASP A 192 9.47 -13.56 -6.93
C ASP A 192 8.01 -13.71 -7.38
N ALA A 193 7.46 -14.92 -7.27
CA ALA A 193 6.10 -15.23 -7.71
C ALA A 193 5.02 -14.37 -7.02
N ASN A 194 5.28 -13.89 -5.80
CA ASN A 194 4.37 -13.07 -5.02
C ASN A 194 4.63 -11.56 -5.14
N PHE A 195 5.66 -11.11 -5.87
CA PHE A 195 5.96 -9.68 -6.03
C PHE A 195 4.76 -8.93 -6.66
N GLY A 196 4.21 -7.94 -5.95
CA GLY A 196 3.03 -7.21 -6.42
C GLY A 196 1.74 -8.03 -6.51
N VAL A 197 1.65 -9.15 -5.80
CA VAL A 197 0.42 -9.91 -5.64
C VAL A 197 -0.25 -9.52 -4.31
N ALA A 198 -1.53 -9.18 -4.35
CA ALA A 198 -2.27 -8.80 -3.16
C ALA A 198 -2.36 -9.97 -2.15
N PRO A 199 -2.28 -9.71 -0.82
CA PRO A 199 -2.39 -10.74 0.20
C PRO A 199 -3.68 -11.58 0.10
N SER A 200 -4.80 -10.96 -0.28
CA SER A 200 -6.07 -11.67 -0.50
C SER A 200 -5.96 -12.74 -1.59
N THR A 201 -5.26 -12.44 -2.69
CA THR A 201 -5.00 -13.37 -3.78
C THR A 201 -4.09 -14.51 -3.32
N ILE A 202 -3.02 -14.22 -2.57
CA ILE A 202 -2.13 -15.23 -1.99
C ILE A 202 -2.91 -16.18 -1.07
N ASN A 203 -3.75 -15.63 -0.20
CA ASN A 203 -4.56 -16.41 0.73
C ASN A 203 -5.60 -17.28 0.01
N TYR A 204 -6.20 -16.78 -1.07
CA TYR A 204 -7.09 -17.57 -1.93
C TYR A 204 -6.39 -18.78 -2.54
N HIS A 205 -5.15 -18.60 -3.04
CA HIS A 205 -4.34 -19.69 -3.59
C HIS A 205 -3.89 -20.70 -2.53
N LYS A 206 -3.52 -20.24 -1.33
CA LYS A 206 -3.18 -21.11 -0.19
C LYS A 206 -4.37 -21.97 0.26
N ASN A 207 -5.58 -21.42 0.18
CA ASN A 207 -6.82 -22.12 0.56
C ASN A 207 -7.39 -23.01 -0.55
N GLY A 208 -6.61 -23.36 -1.58
CA GLY A 208 -6.90 -24.45 -2.50
C GLY A 208 -7.85 -24.13 -3.65
N SER A 209 -8.28 -22.88 -3.82
CA SER A 209 -9.07 -22.51 -5.00
C SER A 209 -8.14 -22.26 -6.18
N LYS A 210 -7.91 -23.30 -6.98
CA LYS A 210 -7.14 -23.22 -8.24
C LYS A 210 -7.75 -22.13 -9.12
N SER A 211 -7.00 -21.06 -9.36
CA SER A 211 -7.35 -20.11 -10.41
C SER A 211 -7.25 -20.81 -11.75
N LYS A 212 -8.36 -20.85 -12.50
CA LYS A 212 -8.35 -21.14 -13.94
C LYS A 212 -7.90 -19.84 -14.61
N ILE A 213 -6.61 -19.74 -14.90
CA ILE A 213 -6.11 -18.86 -15.96
C ILE A 213 -5.54 -19.78 -17.03
#